data_AF-A0A1Q4VA67-F1
#
_entry.id   AF-A0A1Q4VA67-F1
#
_cell.length_a   1.000
_cell.length_b   1.000
_cell.length_c   1.000
_cell.angle_alpha   90.00
_cell.angle_beta   90.00
_cell.angle_gamma   90.00
#
_symmetry.space_group_name_H-M   'P 1'
#
loop_
_entity.id
_entity.type
_entity.pdbx_description
1 polymer ?
#
loop_
_entity_poly.entity_id
_entity_poly.type
_entity_poly.pdbx_seq_one_letter_code
_entity_poly.pdbx_strand_id
1 'polypeptide(L)'
;MEQKALDAWTDLVLAYGRITQAMEREMNRSTGLTLSQYDVLLRLAEAPGGRMRMSDLATSVVYSTGGLTRLLARMDRAGLVERVPSPDDRRVVHAVLTERGRERLAEASRVHLAGIEHHFARHLLPAEAGPVADFLQRLHEAADEDGAGREA
;
A
#
# COMPACT_ATOMS: atom_id res chain seq x y z
N MET A 1 20.03 -24.08 -5.45
CA MET A 1 18.57 -23.87 -5.30
C MET A 1 17.85 -24.76 -6.30
N GLU A 2 16.71 -25.30 -5.93
CA GLU A 2 15.88 -26.13 -6.82
C GLU A 2 15.37 -25.26 -7.99
N GLN A 3 15.41 -25.77 -9.23
CA GLN A 3 15.03 -25.02 -10.43
C GLN A 3 13.61 -24.44 -10.32
N LYS A 4 12.67 -25.21 -9.77
CA LYS A 4 11.28 -24.76 -9.55
C LYS A 4 11.17 -23.56 -8.60
N ALA A 5 12.04 -23.46 -7.60
CA ALA A 5 12.04 -22.32 -6.68
C ALA A 5 12.53 -21.04 -7.37
N LEU A 6 13.49 -21.15 -8.29
CA LEU A 6 13.96 -20.04 -9.13
C LEU A 6 12.89 -19.57 -10.12
N ASP A 7 12.17 -20.50 -10.72
CA ASP A 7 11.08 -20.20 -11.64
C ASP A 7 9.95 -19.48 -10.89
N ALA A 8 9.52 -20.01 -9.74
CA ALA A 8 8.49 -19.40 -8.90
C ALA A 8 8.86 -17.97 -8.45
N TRP A 9 10.11 -17.74 -8.04
CA TRP A 9 10.60 -16.40 -7.71
C TRP A 9 10.52 -15.45 -8.91
N THR A 10 10.98 -15.90 -10.07
CA THR A 10 10.98 -15.10 -11.30
C THR A 10 9.57 -14.72 -11.71
N ASP A 11 8.64 -15.69 -11.69
CA ASP A 11 7.24 -15.47 -12.02
C ASP A 11 6.54 -14.55 -11.02
N LEU A 12 6.83 -14.68 -9.72
CA LEU A 12 6.32 -13.78 -8.69
C LEU A 12 6.73 -12.32 -8.95
N VAL A 13 8.01 -12.06 -9.21
CA VAL A 13 8.52 -10.70 -9.47
C VAL A 13 7.91 -10.13 -10.75
N LEU A 14 7.83 -10.92 -11.81
CA LEU A 14 7.24 -10.50 -13.08
C LEU A 14 5.74 -10.22 -12.94
N ALA A 15 5.00 -11.09 -12.25
CA ALA A 15 3.57 -10.91 -12.00
C ALA A 15 3.33 -9.65 -11.17
N TYR A 16 4.01 -9.49 -10.03
CA TYR A 16 3.87 -8.31 -9.17
C TYR A 16 4.16 -7.02 -9.93
N GLY A 17 5.27 -6.96 -10.69
CA GLY A 17 5.62 -5.78 -11.47
C GLY A 17 4.59 -5.43 -12.54
N ARG A 18 4.10 -6.43 -13.30
CA ARG A 18 3.12 -6.22 -14.38
C ARG A 18 1.74 -5.82 -13.84
N ILE A 19 1.27 -6.51 -12.81
CA ILE A 19 -0.04 -6.25 -12.18
C ILE A 19 -0.02 -4.85 -11.55
N THR A 20 1.00 -4.53 -10.75
CA THR A 20 1.11 -3.21 -10.11
C THR A 20 1.15 -2.08 -11.15
N GLN A 21 1.90 -2.27 -12.26
CA GLN A 21 1.94 -1.27 -13.34
C GLN A 21 0.59 -1.12 -14.05
N ALA A 22 -0.17 -2.20 -14.23
CA ALA A 22 -1.51 -2.15 -14.80
C ALA A 22 -2.48 -1.40 -13.89
N MET A 23 -2.50 -1.77 -12.61
CA MET A 23 -3.33 -1.14 -11.58
C MET A 23 -2.97 0.34 -11.38
N GLU A 24 -1.69 0.72 -11.44
CA GLU A 24 -1.26 2.13 -11.38
C GLU A 24 -1.87 2.95 -12.52
N ARG A 25 -1.81 2.43 -13.75
CA ARG A 25 -2.42 3.11 -14.91
C ARG A 25 -3.93 3.21 -14.78
N GLU A 26 -4.60 2.19 -14.27
CA GLU A 26 -6.06 2.17 -14.06
C GLU A 26 -6.50 3.13 -12.97
N MET A 27 -5.78 3.14 -11.84
CA MET A 27 -5.98 4.07 -10.73
C MET A 27 -5.86 5.51 -11.23
N ASN A 28 -4.78 5.81 -11.96
CA ASN A 28 -4.53 7.15 -12.48
C ASN A 28 -5.58 7.58 -13.50
N ARG A 29 -5.93 6.72 -14.48
CA ARG A 29 -6.94 7.07 -15.48
C ARG A 29 -8.32 7.29 -14.87
N SER A 30 -8.69 6.47 -13.88
CA SER A 30 -10.07 6.46 -13.35
C SER A 30 -10.29 7.50 -12.25
N THR A 31 -9.24 7.83 -11.50
CA THR A 31 -9.34 8.71 -10.32
C THR A 31 -8.36 9.88 -10.33
N GLY A 32 -7.30 9.83 -11.13
CA GLY A 32 -6.20 10.78 -11.06
C GLY A 32 -5.27 10.58 -9.85
N LEU A 33 -5.50 9.56 -9.01
CA LEU A 33 -4.58 9.17 -7.94
C LEU A 33 -3.52 8.19 -8.44
N THR A 34 -2.39 8.12 -7.72
CA THR A 34 -1.44 7.01 -7.84
C THR A 34 -1.77 5.92 -6.82
N LEU A 35 -1.25 4.69 -6.99
CA LEU A 35 -1.40 3.64 -5.97
C LEU A 35 -0.76 4.04 -4.64
N SER A 36 0.36 4.78 -4.66
CA SER A 36 0.97 5.28 -3.42
C SER A 36 0.09 6.30 -2.70
N GLN A 37 -0.65 7.15 -3.42
CA GLN A 37 -1.61 8.07 -2.79
C GLN A 37 -2.80 7.30 -2.21
N TYR A 38 -3.32 6.33 -2.96
CA TYR A 38 -4.39 5.45 -2.49
C TYR A 38 -4.00 4.71 -1.20
N ASP A 39 -2.81 4.13 -1.17
CA ASP A 39 -2.30 3.37 -0.02
C ASP A 39 -2.13 4.24 1.23
N VAL A 40 -1.62 5.48 1.09
CA VAL A 40 -1.62 6.46 2.19
C VAL A 40 -3.02 6.70 2.74
N LEU A 41 -4.01 6.92 1.87
CA LEU A 41 -5.39 7.16 2.31
C LEU A 41 -5.97 5.93 2.99
N LEU A 42 -5.70 4.74 2.47
CA LEU A 42 -6.15 3.46 3.02
C LEU A 42 -5.57 3.23 4.43
N ARG A 43 -4.25 3.36 4.59
CA ARG A 43 -3.57 3.21 5.88
C ARG A 43 -4.06 4.22 6.91
N LEU A 44 -4.30 5.46 6.51
CA LEU A 44 -4.87 6.46 7.42
C LEU A 44 -6.32 6.15 7.79
N ALA A 45 -7.14 5.64 6.85
CA ALA A 45 -8.54 5.29 7.12
C ALA A 45 -8.68 4.10 8.08
N GLU A 46 -7.76 3.14 8.03
CA GLU A 46 -7.70 2.00 8.95
C GLU A 46 -7.13 2.38 10.32
N ALA A 47 -6.35 3.47 10.40
CA ALA A 47 -5.74 3.92 11.64
C ALA A 47 -6.78 4.52 12.62
N PRO A 48 -6.62 4.28 13.94
CA PRO A 48 -7.46 4.91 14.94
C PRO A 48 -7.54 6.44 14.79
N GLY A 49 -8.76 6.96 14.67
CA GLY A 49 -9.00 8.39 14.50
C GLY A 49 -8.59 8.97 13.13
N GLY A 50 -8.32 8.12 12.13
CA GLY A 50 -7.97 8.59 10.79
C GLY A 50 -6.57 9.20 10.72
N ARG A 51 -5.68 8.90 11.66
CA ARG A 51 -4.41 9.60 11.83
C ARG A 51 -3.26 8.68 12.17
N MET A 52 -2.06 9.01 11.69
CA MET A 52 -0.86 8.24 11.95
C MET A 52 0.37 9.17 12.03
N ARG A 53 1.37 8.82 12.86
CA ARG A 53 2.66 9.52 12.85
C ARG A 53 3.32 9.31 11.49
N MET A 54 3.99 10.34 10.99
CA MET A 54 4.73 10.28 9.72
C MET A 54 5.73 9.11 9.65
N SER A 55 6.39 8.78 10.77
CA SER A 55 7.33 7.65 10.87
C SER A 55 6.63 6.31 10.68
N ASP A 56 5.50 6.12 11.36
CA ASP A 56 4.74 4.87 11.32
C ASP A 56 4.04 4.72 9.96
N LEU A 57 3.58 5.85 9.38
CA LEU A 57 3.03 5.84 8.04
C LEU A 57 4.08 5.43 7.02
N ALA A 58 5.34 5.87 7.19
CA ALA A 58 6.45 5.51 6.31
C ALA A 58 6.77 4.01 6.30
N THR A 59 6.58 3.32 7.41
CA THR A 59 6.78 1.87 7.50
C THR A 59 5.54 1.08 7.08
N SER A 60 4.34 1.67 7.15
CA SER A 60 3.08 0.98 6.82
C SER A 60 2.70 0.93 5.34
N VAL A 61 3.25 1.84 4.51
CA VAL A 61 2.88 1.94 3.09
C VAL A 61 3.68 0.97 2.23
N VAL A 62 3.00 0.29 1.32
CA VAL A 62 3.55 -0.77 0.46
C VAL A 62 4.04 -0.20 -0.88
N TYR A 63 3.33 0.77 -1.46
CA TYR A 63 3.65 1.27 -2.81
C TYR A 63 4.60 2.48 -2.84
N SER A 64 5.14 2.91 -1.71
CA SER A 64 6.04 4.08 -1.65
C SER A 64 7.51 3.66 -1.63
N THR A 65 8.20 3.82 -2.75
CA THR A 65 9.64 3.50 -2.90
C THR A 65 10.59 4.60 -2.44
N GLY A 66 10.06 5.74 -1.95
CA GLY A 66 10.84 6.85 -1.43
C GLY A 66 10.15 8.20 -1.58
N GLY A 67 10.42 9.12 -0.66
CA GLY A 67 9.88 10.49 -0.74
C GLY A 67 8.44 10.63 -0.25
N LEU A 68 8.00 9.80 0.71
CA LEU A 68 6.70 9.92 1.37
C LEU A 68 6.43 11.35 1.88
N THR A 69 7.46 12.04 2.41
CA THR A 69 7.34 13.45 2.82
C THR A 69 6.89 14.36 1.68
N ARG A 70 7.43 14.19 0.46
CA ARG A 70 7.02 14.97 -0.72
C ARG A 70 5.64 14.55 -1.20
N LEU A 71 5.31 13.27 -1.12
CA LEU A 71 3.99 12.74 -1.46
C LEU A 71 2.92 13.35 -0.54
N LEU A 72 3.11 13.25 0.77
CA LEU A 72 2.21 13.82 1.78
C LEU A 72 2.10 15.34 1.64
N ALA A 73 3.19 16.05 1.38
CA ALA A 73 3.11 17.49 1.12
C ALA A 73 2.26 17.84 -0.12
N ARG A 74 2.23 16.97 -1.15
CA ARG A 74 1.34 17.15 -2.31
C ARG A 74 -0.10 16.81 -1.96
N MET A 75 -0.33 15.75 -1.21
CA MET A 75 -1.68 15.34 -0.76
C MET A 75 -2.30 16.37 0.18
N ASP A 76 -1.49 16.97 1.05
CA ASP A 76 -1.84 18.07 1.96
C ASP A 76 -2.29 19.29 1.17
N ARG A 77 -1.50 19.73 0.19
CA ARG A 77 -1.90 20.81 -0.73
C ARG A 77 -3.15 20.49 -1.56
N ALA A 78 -3.43 19.21 -1.81
CA ALA A 78 -4.63 18.76 -2.53
C ALA A 78 -5.86 18.58 -1.60
N GLY A 79 -5.69 18.83 -0.29
CA GLY A 79 -6.73 18.69 0.72
C GLY A 79 -7.14 17.25 1.00
N LEU A 80 -6.31 16.26 0.66
CA LEU A 80 -6.61 14.83 0.87
C LEU A 80 -6.18 14.35 2.27
N VAL A 81 -5.16 15.00 2.83
CA VAL A 81 -4.68 14.78 4.19
C VAL A 81 -4.35 16.15 4.80
N GLU A 82 -4.15 16.18 6.11
CA GLU A 82 -3.60 17.32 6.83
C GLU A 82 -2.37 16.89 7.61
N ARG A 83 -1.35 17.76 7.67
CA ARG A 83 -0.14 17.53 8.44
C ARG A 83 -0.19 18.33 9.75
N VAL A 84 -0.40 17.63 10.86
CA VAL A 84 -0.62 18.24 12.18
C VAL A 84 0.56 17.95 13.13
N PRO A 85 1.27 18.97 13.64
CA PRO A 85 2.28 18.77 14.69
C PRO A 85 1.66 18.13 15.94
N SER A 86 2.39 17.25 16.61
CA SER A 86 1.95 16.71 17.90
C SER A 86 1.93 17.83 18.96
N PRO A 87 0.90 17.90 19.81
CA PRO A 87 0.89 18.85 20.93
C PRO A 87 1.98 18.52 21.96
N ASP A 88 2.35 17.24 22.09
CA ASP A 88 3.28 16.74 23.11
C ASP A 88 4.75 16.78 22.66
N ASP A 89 5.01 16.71 21.35
CA ASP A 89 6.36 16.81 20.78
C ASP A 89 6.33 17.44 19.38
N ARG A 90 6.82 18.67 19.24
CA ARG A 90 6.85 19.42 17.98
C ARG A 90 7.71 18.76 16.88
N ARG A 91 8.55 17.79 17.23
CA ARG A 91 9.33 16.99 16.27
C ARG A 91 8.46 15.91 15.60
N VAL A 92 7.34 15.54 16.21
CA VAL A 92 6.40 14.56 15.68
C VAL A 92 5.34 15.27 14.86
N VAL A 93 5.15 14.80 13.63
CA VAL A 93 4.08 15.26 12.73
C VAL A 93 3.17 14.07 12.43
N HIS A 94 1.87 14.30 12.55
CA HIS A 94 0.85 13.35 12.15
C HIS A 94 0.35 13.68 10.75
N ALA A 95 0.09 12.67 9.94
CA ALA A 95 -0.81 12.77 8.82
C ALA A 95 -2.21 12.42 9.31
N VAL A 96 -3.20 13.22 8.93
CA VAL A 96 -4.61 13.07 9.30
C VAL A 96 -5.43 13.02 8.02
N LEU A 97 -6.31 12.04 7.90
CA LEU A 97 -7.20 11.89 6.76
C LEU A 97 -8.33 12.94 6.83
N THR A 98 -8.47 13.74 5.77
CA THR A 98 -9.57 14.70 5.65
C THR A 98 -10.84 14.02 5.16
N GLU A 99 -11.98 14.72 5.25
CA GLU A 99 -13.23 14.23 4.67
C GLU A 99 -13.13 14.03 3.15
N ARG A 100 -12.55 15.02 2.45
CA ARG A 100 -12.24 14.90 1.02
C ARG A 100 -11.34 13.69 0.76
N GLY A 101 -10.36 13.41 1.61
CA GLY A 101 -9.53 12.21 1.53
C GLY A 101 -10.35 10.92 1.58
N ARG A 102 -11.35 10.84 2.48
CA ARG A 102 -12.25 9.67 2.59
C ARG A 102 -13.11 9.48 1.34
N GLU A 103 -13.67 10.57 0.81
CA GLU A 103 -14.46 10.53 -0.43
C GLU A 103 -13.62 9.96 -1.60
N ARG A 104 -12.40 10.49 -1.76
CA ARG A 104 -11.48 10.05 -2.81
C ARG A 104 -11.00 8.61 -2.60
N LEU A 105 -10.80 8.19 -1.34
CA LEU A 105 -10.52 6.80 -1.02
C LEU A 105 -11.65 5.88 -1.46
N ALA A 106 -12.90 6.22 -1.15
CA ALA A 106 -14.05 5.38 -1.52
C ALA A 106 -14.19 5.19 -3.04
N GLU A 107 -13.90 6.23 -3.83
CA GLU A 107 -13.82 6.14 -5.30
C GLU A 107 -12.69 5.20 -5.75
N ALA A 108 -11.50 5.39 -5.19
CA ALA A 108 -10.30 4.64 -5.54
C ALA A 108 -10.36 3.17 -5.12
N SER A 109 -10.99 2.85 -3.99
CA SER A 109 -11.17 1.46 -3.52
C SER A 109 -11.95 0.62 -4.53
N ARG A 110 -12.97 1.19 -5.20
CA ARG A 110 -13.69 0.46 -6.25
C ARG A 110 -12.79 0.10 -7.43
N VAL A 111 -11.94 1.02 -7.85
CA VAL A 111 -10.97 0.80 -8.95
C VAL A 111 -9.91 -0.22 -8.52
N HIS A 112 -9.41 -0.12 -7.29
CA HIS A 112 -8.44 -1.06 -6.75
C HIS A 112 -8.98 -2.49 -6.67
N LEU A 113 -10.19 -2.67 -6.12
CA LEU A 113 -10.85 -3.98 -6.03
C LEU A 113 -11.13 -4.57 -7.41
N ALA A 114 -11.61 -3.77 -8.37
CA ALA A 114 -11.79 -4.21 -9.75
C ALA A 114 -10.45 -4.63 -10.40
N GLY A 115 -9.36 -3.92 -10.10
CA GLY A 115 -8.02 -4.27 -10.54
C GLY A 115 -7.53 -5.59 -9.93
N ILE A 116 -7.73 -5.81 -8.62
CA ILE A 116 -7.41 -7.09 -7.96
C ILE A 116 -8.19 -8.23 -8.61
N GLU A 117 -9.49 -8.06 -8.80
CA GLU A 117 -10.34 -9.08 -9.42
C GLU A 117 -9.85 -9.41 -10.84
N HIS A 118 -9.59 -8.38 -11.64
CA HIS A 118 -9.23 -8.54 -13.05
C HIS A 118 -7.82 -9.06 -13.27
N HIS A 119 -6.83 -8.62 -12.50
CA HIS A 119 -5.43 -8.95 -12.75
C HIS A 119 -4.90 -10.10 -11.90
N PHE A 120 -5.58 -10.44 -10.80
CA PHE A 120 -5.13 -11.47 -9.87
C PHE A 120 -6.22 -12.52 -9.60
N ALA A 121 -7.33 -12.15 -8.98
CA ALA A 121 -8.26 -13.13 -8.41
C ALA A 121 -8.90 -14.05 -9.47
N ARG A 122 -9.26 -13.52 -10.64
CA ARG A 122 -9.84 -14.32 -11.74
C ARG A 122 -8.91 -15.42 -12.31
N HIS A 123 -7.61 -15.35 -12.01
CA HIS A 123 -6.60 -16.29 -12.48
C HIS A 123 -6.29 -17.38 -11.46
N LEU A 124 -6.86 -17.28 -10.26
CA LEU A 124 -6.65 -18.21 -9.16
C LEU A 124 -7.76 -19.26 -9.17
N LEU A 125 -7.42 -20.54 -9.30
CA LEU A 125 -8.42 -21.59 -9.16
C LEU A 125 -8.91 -21.63 -7.71
N PRO A 126 -10.18 -21.97 -7.43
CA PRO A 126 -10.70 -22.01 -6.06
C PRO A 126 -9.87 -22.89 -5.09
N ALA A 127 -9.31 -23.99 -5.59
CA ALA A 127 -8.45 -24.88 -4.81
C ALA A 127 -7.04 -24.33 -4.54
N GLU A 128 -6.59 -23.34 -5.32
CA GLU A 128 -5.26 -22.72 -5.20
C GLU A 128 -5.27 -21.53 -4.23
N ALA A 129 -6.43 -20.92 -3.99
CA ALA A 129 -6.53 -19.67 -3.23
C ALA A 129 -5.99 -19.77 -1.80
N GLY A 130 -6.39 -20.81 -1.05
CA GLY A 130 -5.89 -21.06 0.29
C GLY A 130 -4.37 -21.30 0.31
N PRO A 131 -3.86 -22.30 -0.43
CA PRO A 131 -2.41 -22.57 -0.47
C PRO A 131 -1.54 -21.38 -0.88
N VAL A 132 -1.99 -20.57 -1.85
CA VAL A 132 -1.27 -19.36 -2.27
C VAL A 132 -1.28 -18.31 -1.17
N ALA A 133 -2.43 -18.05 -0.54
CA ALA A 133 -2.54 -17.11 0.56
C ALA A 133 -1.63 -17.51 1.73
N ASP A 134 -1.68 -18.78 2.15
CA ASP A 134 -0.87 -19.31 3.25
C ASP A 134 0.64 -19.20 2.94
N PHE A 135 1.05 -19.47 1.69
CA PHE A 135 2.45 -19.35 1.29
C PHE A 135 2.92 -17.89 1.28
N LEU A 136 2.15 -16.98 0.70
CA LEU A 136 2.49 -15.55 0.68
C LEU A 136 2.49 -14.95 2.08
N GLN A 137 1.60 -15.41 2.96
CA GLN A 137 1.57 -15.00 4.36
C GLN A 137 2.88 -15.34 5.07
N ARG A 138 3.29 -16.62 5.03
CA ARG A 138 4.57 -17.05 5.62
C ARG A 138 5.76 -16.30 5.03
N LEU A 139 5.71 -15.98 3.74
CA LEU A 139 6.79 -15.26 3.05
C LEU A 139 6.94 -13.82 3.57
N HIS A 140 5.85 -13.08 3.75
CA HIS A 140 5.94 -11.71 4.25
C HIS A 140 6.23 -11.66 5.75
N GLU A 141 5.68 -12.58 6.56
CA GLU A 141 5.97 -12.68 7.99
C GLU A 141 7.47 -12.93 8.25
N ALA A 142 8.08 -13.87 7.51
CA ALA A 142 9.52 -14.13 7.60
C ALA A 142 10.38 -12.91 7.20
N ALA A 143 9.92 -12.13 6.21
CA ALA A 143 10.62 -10.92 5.78
C ALA A 143 10.56 -9.79 6.83
N ASP A 144 9.44 -9.67 7.55
CA ASP A 144 9.29 -8.71 8.65
C ASP A 144 10.18 -9.07 9.85
N GLU A 145 10.29 -10.36 10.18
CA GLU A 145 11.18 -10.86 11.24
C GLU A 145 12.66 -10.61 10.94
N ASP A 146 13.10 -10.88 9.71
CA ASP A 146 14.47 -10.63 9.25
C ASP A 146 14.82 -9.13 9.20
N GLY A 147 13.81 -8.27 8.97
CA GLY A 147 13.94 -6.81 9.02
C GLY A 147 14.06 -6.29 10.46
N ALA A 148 13.20 -6.77 11.36
CA ALA A 148 13.21 -6.40 12.77
C ALA A 148 14.50 -6.83 13.50
N GLY A 149 15.10 -7.96 13.11
CA GLY A 149 16.37 -8.44 13.67
C GLY A 149 17.62 -7.66 13.25
N ARG A 150 17.51 -6.76 12.26
CA ARG A 150 18.64 -5.93 11.78
C ARG A 150 18.66 -4.51 12.38
N GLU A 151 17.60 -4.12 13.08
CA GLU A 151 17.46 -2.80 13.73
C GLU A 151 17.59 -2.85 15.27
N ALA A 152 17.89 -4.03 15.84
CA ALA A 152 18.17 -4.25 17.26
C ALA A 152 19.67 -4.43 17.54
#